data_AF-A0A7M5WX81-F1
#
_entry.id   AF-A0A7M5WX81-F1
#
_cell.length_a   1.000
_cell.length_b   1.000
_cell.length_c   1.000
_cell.angle_alpha   90.00
_cell.angle_beta   90.00
_cell.angle_gamma   90.00
#
_symmetry.space_group_name_H-M   'P 1'
#
loop_
_entity.id
_entity.type
_entity.pdbx_description
1 polymer ?
#
loop_
_entity_poly.entity_id
_entity_poly.type
_entity_poly.pdbx_seq_one_letter_code
_entity_poly.pdbx_strand_id
1 'polypeptide(L)'
;MVSDVVQNKADVIIAPFLMTRDRLLALDFTDESYLNGGMALVTVAQKSNMTLFNFRTFQPLSASMWFVLLSLTLAASLIVYFAEKLSIKTPVYPLWESVNYFTGLAFARDIGALNPVKLGSRVIGISVALFMLIVMSTYTAVLTSNMVASTVSLPIHGLKDEKIINPTASFKFGTQLNTGYVEYFDPKRDPSFQKTFLFMKRYNYADTSQAIRDLKSG
;
A
#
# COMPACT_ATOMS: atom_id res chain seq x y z
N MET A 1 15.20 -39.58 13.32
CA MET A 1 16.47 -38.85 13.06
C MET A 1 17.34 -38.77 14.30
N VAL A 2 17.10 -37.85 15.25
CA VAL A 2 17.94 -37.74 16.48
C VAL A 2 18.00 -39.07 17.23
N SER A 3 16.83 -39.67 17.47
CA SER A 3 16.73 -40.96 18.16
C SER A 3 17.46 -42.10 17.45
N ASP A 4 17.62 -42.03 16.12
CA ASP A 4 18.27 -43.11 15.36
C ASP A 4 19.79 -43.05 15.53
N VAL A 5 20.35 -41.85 15.60
CA VAL A 5 21.78 -41.65 15.89
C VAL A 5 22.09 -42.00 17.33
N VAL A 6 21.28 -41.53 18.28
CA VAL A 6 21.47 -41.86 19.72
C VAL A 6 21.36 -43.37 19.99
N GLN A 7 20.58 -44.11 19.18
CA GLN A 7 20.42 -45.56 19.29
C GLN A 7 21.43 -46.36 18.44
N ASN A 8 22.45 -45.73 17.85
CA ASN A 8 23.41 -46.37 16.94
C ASN A 8 22.74 -47.11 15.75
N LYS A 9 21.58 -46.63 15.29
CA LYS A 9 20.92 -47.11 14.06
C LYS A 9 21.36 -46.35 12.82
N ALA A 10 21.92 -45.16 13.00
CA ALA A 10 22.48 -44.32 11.95
C ALA A 10 23.75 -43.65 12.45
N ASP A 11 24.80 -43.61 11.63
CA ASP A 11 26.10 -43.04 12.03
C ASP A 11 26.16 -41.52 11.83
N VAL A 12 25.47 -41.00 10.79
CA VAL A 12 25.50 -39.57 10.42
C VAL A 12 24.13 -39.13 9.90
N ILE A 13 23.73 -37.89 10.20
CA ILE A 13 22.56 -37.23 9.61
C ILE A 13 23.04 -36.18 8.59
N ILE A 14 22.59 -36.30 7.34
CA ILE A 14 22.79 -35.28 6.30
C ILE A 14 21.42 -34.79 5.83
N ALA A 15 20.97 -33.66 6.39
CA ALA A 15 19.66 -33.06 6.11
C ALA A 15 19.64 -31.59 6.52
N PRO A 16 18.70 -30.76 6.02
CA PRO A 16 18.44 -29.44 6.57
C PRO A 16 17.93 -29.59 8.01
N PHE A 17 18.85 -29.48 8.97
CA PHE A 17 18.61 -29.80 10.36
C PHE A 17 18.95 -28.63 11.26
N LEU A 18 17.96 -28.13 12.01
CA LEU A 18 18.14 -26.99 12.90
C LEU A 18 18.92 -27.40 14.16
N MET A 19 20.00 -26.68 14.44
CA MET A 19 20.78 -26.77 15.67
C MET A 19 20.00 -26.09 16.81
N THR A 20 19.62 -26.84 17.83
CA THR A 20 18.97 -26.33 19.05
C THR A 20 19.77 -26.74 20.29
N ARG A 21 19.58 -26.04 21.41
CA ARG A 21 20.31 -26.35 22.66
C ARG A 21 20.09 -27.79 23.11
N ASP A 22 18.84 -28.26 23.09
CA ASP A 22 18.51 -29.62 23.52
C ASP A 22 19.12 -30.68 22.61
N ARG A 23 19.30 -30.38 21.32
CA ARG A 23 19.94 -31.29 20.35
C ARG A 23 21.46 -31.32 20.50
N LEU A 24 22.08 -30.20 20.86
CA LEU A 24 23.52 -30.13 21.13
C LEU A 24 23.94 -30.96 22.35
N LEU A 25 23.02 -31.19 23.29
CA LEU A 25 23.28 -32.09 24.42
C LEU A 25 23.28 -33.57 24.03
N ALA A 26 22.69 -33.92 22.88
CA ALA A 26 22.53 -35.30 22.42
C ALA A 26 23.38 -35.64 21.19
N LEU A 27 23.80 -34.64 20.41
CA LEU A 27 24.50 -34.79 19.14
C LEU A 27 25.57 -33.72 18.99
N ASP A 28 26.70 -34.10 18.39
CA ASP A 28 27.70 -33.16 17.91
C ASP A 28 27.36 -32.68 16.49
N PHE A 29 27.62 -31.40 16.23
CA PHE A 29 27.40 -30.74 14.95
C PHE A 29 28.73 -30.27 14.37
N THR A 30 28.81 -30.16 13.04
CA THR A 30 29.97 -29.55 12.38
C THR A 30 30.03 -28.05 12.65
N ASP A 31 31.24 -27.50 12.81
CA ASP A 31 31.45 -26.08 13.13
C ASP A 31 30.91 -25.13 12.05
N GLU A 32 30.89 -25.56 10.78
CA GLU A 32 30.34 -24.79 9.67
C GLU A 32 28.86 -25.11 9.46
N SER A 33 28.00 -24.16 9.83
CA SER A 33 26.63 -24.14 9.33
C SER A 33 26.65 -23.84 7.83
N TYR A 34 26.47 -24.87 7.00
CA TYR A 34 26.43 -24.74 5.54
C TYR A 34 25.31 -23.81 5.04
N LEU A 35 24.26 -23.57 5.85
CA LEU A 35 23.14 -22.70 5.50
C LEU A 35 22.80 -21.80 6.69
N ASN A 36 23.08 -20.50 6.56
CA ASN A 36 22.60 -19.49 7.50
C ASN A 36 21.09 -19.27 7.29
N GLY A 37 20.28 -20.06 8.00
CA GLY A 37 18.83 -20.01 7.94
C GLY A 37 18.21 -19.22 9.10
N GLY A 38 17.22 -18.37 8.79
CA GLY A 38 16.38 -17.71 9.77
C GLY A 38 14.93 -18.23 9.74
N MET A 39 14.08 -17.72 10.63
CA MET A 39 12.63 -17.91 10.53
C MET A 39 12.01 -16.75 9.75
N ALA A 40 11.12 -17.07 8.83
CA ALA A 40 10.30 -16.10 8.13
C ALA A 40 8.82 -16.45 8.31
N LEU A 41 8.00 -15.41 8.44
CA LEU A 41 6.55 -15.56 8.42
C LEU A 41 6.07 -15.48 6.97
N VAL A 42 5.22 -16.43 6.58
CA VAL A 42 4.62 -16.47 5.25
C VAL A 42 3.13 -16.15 5.37
N THR A 43 2.66 -15.16 4.62
CA THR A 43 1.25 -14.76 4.54
C THR A 43 0.83 -14.62 3.09
N VAL A 44 -0.45 -14.82 2.80
CA VAL A 44 -0.99 -14.53 1.46
C VAL A 44 -0.88 -13.04 1.19
N ALA A 45 -0.33 -12.68 0.03
CA ALA A 45 -0.39 -11.31 -0.45
C ALA A 45 -1.85 -10.92 -0.65
N GLN A 46 -2.35 -9.98 0.14
CA GLN A 46 -3.69 -9.44 -0.04
C GLN A 46 -3.75 -8.72 -1.39
N LYS A 47 -4.57 -9.23 -2.31
CA LYS A 47 -4.84 -8.53 -3.56
C LYS A 47 -5.58 -7.24 -3.23
N SER A 48 -4.99 -6.12 -3.61
CA SER A 48 -5.68 -4.83 -3.67
C SER A 48 -6.92 -5.00 -4.56
N ASN A 49 -8.11 -4.87 -3.98
CA ASN A 49 -9.36 -4.83 -4.75
C ASN A 49 -9.38 -3.52 -5.53
N MET A 50 -8.79 -3.53 -6.72
CA MET A 50 -8.80 -2.39 -7.61
C MET A 50 -10.14 -2.36 -8.34
N THR A 51 -11.12 -1.68 -7.77
CA THR A 51 -12.42 -1.43 -8.43
C THR A 51 -12.20 -0.57 -9.68
N LEU A 52 -12.86 -0.91 -10.80
CA LEU A 52 -12.75 -0.19 -12.08
C LEU A 52 -13.10 1.30 -11.99
N PHE A 53 -13.95 1.69 -11.04
CA PHE A 53 -14.24 3.08 -10.68
C PHE A 53 -13.61 3.41 -9.34
N ASN A 54 -12.33 3.77 -9.36
CA ASN A 54 -11.63 4.15 -8.16
C ASN A 54 -11.91 5.62 -7.82
N PHE A 55 -13.00 5.88 -7.10
CA PHE A 55 -13.34 7.22 -6.58
C PHE A 55 -12.25 7.82 -5.67
N ARG A 56 -11.22 7.04 -5.30
CA ARG A 56 -10.01 7.50 -4.61
C ARG A 56 -9.28 8.63 -5.33
N THR A 57 -9.40 8.73 -6.66
CA THR A 57 -8.82 9.85 -7.41
C THR A 57 -9.44 11.20 -7.04
N PHE A 58 -10.71 11.23 -6.57
CA PHE A 58 -11.37 12.46 -6.09
C PHE A 58 -11.21 12.69 -4.59
N GLN A 59 -10.80 11.69 -3.80
CA GLN A 59 -10.55 11.83 -2.36
C GLN A 59 -9.54 12.91 -1.93
N PRO A 60 -8.44 13.21 -2.65
CA PRO A 60 -7.46 14.17 -2.15
C PRO A 60 -7.99 15.60 -2.08
N LEU A 61 -9.09 15.92 -2.77
CA LEU A 61 -9.67 17.25 -2.81
C LEU A 61 -11.11 17.23 -2.26
N SER A 62 -11.38 18.06 -1.26
CA SER A 62 -12.72 18.17 -0.66
C SER A 62 -13.77 18.60 -1.69
N ALA A 63 -15.00 18.09 -1.56
CA ALA A 63 -16.12 18.47 -2.43
C ALA A 63 -16.31 19.99 -2.52
N SER A 64 -16.11 20.72 -1.42
CA SER A 64 -16.20 22.18 -1.39
C SER A 64 -15.17 22.85 -2.31
N MET A 65 -13.95 22.33 -2.39
CA MET A 65 -12.90 22.88 -3.25
C MET A 65 -13.19 22.65 -4.73
N TRP A 66 -13.81 21.53 -5.10
CA TRP A 66 -14.27 21.30 -6.48
C TRP A 66 -15.28 22.37 -6.92
N PHE A 67 -16.26 22.69 -6.07
CA PHE A 67 -17.21 23.76 -6.37
C PHE A 67 -16.57 25.14 -6.44
N VAL A 68 -15.56 25.41 -5.59
CA VAL A 68 -14.79 26.66 -5.67
C VAL A 68 -14.04 26.75 -7.01
N LEU A 69 -13.36 25.70 -7.45
CA LEU A 69 -12.66 25.67 -8.74
C LEU A 69 -13.60 25.84 -9.93
N LEU A 70 -14.76 25.17 -9.89
CA LEU A 70 -15.81 25.33 -10.90
C LEU A 70 -16.36 26.77 -10.91
N SER A 71 -16.63 27.35 -9.74
CA SER A 71 -17.11 28.72 -9.65
C SER A 71 -16.08 29.74 -10.12
N LEU A 72 -14.79 29.50 -9.85
CA LEU A 72 -13.70 30.38 -10.22
C LEU A 72 -13.49 30.40 -11.74
N THR A 73 -13.50 29.23 -12.38
CA THR A 73 -13.42 29.11 -13.85
C THR A 73 -14.60 29.78 -14.53
N LEU A 74 -15.83 29.56 -14.03
CA LEU A 74 -17.03 30.19 -14.55
C LEU A 74 -17.01 31.73 -14.36
N ALA A 75 -16.60 32.20 -13.18
CA ALA A 75 -16.49 33.64 -12.90
C ALA A 75 -15.44 34.32 -13.81
N ALA A 76 -14.28 33.70 -14.00
CA ALA A 76 -13.25 34.22 -14.89
C ALA A 76 -13.73 34.31 -16.35
N SER A 77 -14.47 33.29 -16.81
CA SER A 77 -15.11 33.30 -18.13
C SER A 77 -16.13 34.42 -18.27
N LEU A 78 -17.00 34.62 -17.28
CA LEU A 78 -17.98 35.72 -17.30
C LEU A 78 -17.30 37.10 -17.34
N ILE A 79 -16.25 37.31 -16.53
CA ILE A 79 -15.50 38.57 -16.49
C ILE A 79 -14.90 38.89 -17.86
N VAL A 80 -14.25 37.92 -18.52
CA VAL A 80 -13.69 38.13 -19.86
C VAL A 80 -14.78 38.30 -20.91
N TYR A 81 -15.87 37.53 -20.83
CA TYR A 81 -17.01 37.69 -21.74
C TYR A 81 -17.59 39.12 -21.69
N PHE A 82 -17.85 39.66 -20.49
CA PHE A 82 -18.32 41.04 -20.34
C PHE A 82 -17.26 42.05 -20.78
N ALA A 83 -15.99 41.82 -20.42
CA ALA A 83 -14.89 42.68 -20.82
C ALA A 83 -14.78 42.77 -22.35
N GLU A 84 -14.92 41.66 -23.08
CA GLU A 84 -14.88 41.63 -24.54
C GLU A 84 -16.16 42.24 -25.16
N LYS A 85 -17.35 41.95 -24.61
CA LYS A 85 -18.64 42.49 -25.09
C LYS A 85 -18.75 44.02 -24.99
N LEU A 86 -18.09 44.62 -24.00
CA LEU A 86 -18.03 46.09 -23.84
C LEU A 86 -17.19 46.78 -24.93
N SER A 87 -16.45 46.05 -25.78
CA SER A 87 -15.75 46.65 -26.92
C SER A 87 -16.62 46.78 -28.16
N ILE A 88 -16.56 47.96 -28.78
CA ILE A 88 -17.13 48.23 -30.11
C ILE A 88 -16.30 47.56 -31.24
N LYS A 89 -15.04 47.18 -30.97
CA LYS A 89 -14.04 46.79 -31.98
C LYS A 89 -13.85 45.28 -32.21
N THR A 90 -14.47 44.41 -31.43
CA THR A 90 -14.25 42.96 -31.53
C THR A 90 -15.44 42.25 -32.16
N PRO A 91 -15.21 41.28 -33.07
CA PRO A 91 -16.29 40.43 -33.57
C PRO A 91 -16.89 39.65 -32.40
N VAL A 92 -18.18 39.31 -32.50
CA VAL A 92 -18.98 38.66 -31.46
C VAL A 92 -18.20 37.53 -30.81
N TYR A 93 -17.75 37.71 -29.57
CA TYR A 93 -17.11 36.67 -28.77
C TYR A 93 -18.21 35.92 -28.00
N PRO A 94 -18.64 34.73 -28.46
CA PRO A 94 -19.73 34.02 -27.81
C PRO A 94 -19.28 33.48 -26.44
N LEU A 95 -20.24 33.38 -25.51
CA LEU A 95 -19.98 32.87 -24.15
C LEU A 95 -19.30 31.50 -24.15
N TRP A 96 -19.69 30.63 -25.08
CA TRP A 96 -19.16 29.27 -25.21
C TRP A 96 -17.64 29.25 -25.48
N GLU A 97 -17.14 30.15 -26.31
CA GLU A 97 -15.70 30.26 -26.59
C GLU A 97 -14.92 30.74 -25.36
N SER A 98 -15.51 31.63 -24.56
CA SER A 98 -14.92 32.05 -23.30
C SER A 98 -14.81 30.90 -22.31
N VAL A 99 -15.86 30.09 -22.19
CA VAL A 99 -15.88 28.92 -21.29
C VAL A 99 -14.84 27.91 -21.75
N ASN A 100 -14.76 27.63 -23.06
CA ASN A 100 -13.76 26.71 -23.61
C ASN A 100 -12.32 27.22 -23.42
N TYR A 101 -12.09 28.52 -23.58
CA TYR A 101 -10.78 29.13 -23.33
C TYR A 101 -10.32 28.90 -21.89
N PHE A 102 -11.16 29.21 -20.89
CA PHE A 102 -10.81 29.00 -19.49
C PHE A 102 -10.80 27.54 -19.06
N THR A 103 -11.64 26.70 -19.67
CA THR A 103 -11.61 25.25 -19.46
C THR A 103 -10.30 24.66 -19.99
N GLY A 104 -9.86 25.08 -21.17
CA GLY A 104 -8.55 24.70 -21.71
C GLY A 104 -7.40 25.15 -20.82
N LEU A 105 -7.49 26.37 -20.30
CA LEU A 105 -6.51 26.92 -19.36
C LEU A 105 -6.45 26.14 -18.04
N ALA A 106 -7.60 25.72 -17.51
CA ALA A 106 -7.68 24.92 -16.28
C ALA A 106 -7.04 23.54 -16.44
N PHE A 107 -7.19 22.92 -17.61
CA PHE A 107 -6.58 21.62 -17.92
C PHE A 107 -5.19 21.73 -18.57
N ALA A 108 -4.66 22.94 -18.72
CA ALA A 108 -3.44 23.21 -19.48
C ALA A 108 -3.45 22.55 -20.88
N ARG A 109 -4.61 22.54 -21.56
CA ARG A 109 -4.80 22.02 -22.92
C ARG A 109 -5.42 23.06 -23.82
N ASP A 110 -4.95 23.12 -25.06
CA ASP A 110 -5.61 23.91 -26.08
C ASP A 110 -6.83 23.14 -26.62
N ILE A 111 -8.02 23.71 -26.44
CA ILE A 111 -9.30 23.14 -26.88
C ILE A 111 -9.73 23.77 -28.23
N GLY A 112 -8.89 24.61 -28.84
CA GLY A 112 -9.19 25.27 -30.11
C GLY A 112 -10.13 26.47 -29.95
N ALA A 113 -10.15 27.07 -28.77
CA ALA A 113 -10.99 28.25 -28.47
C ALA A 113 -10.39 29.52 -29.06
N LEU A 114 -11.23 30.50 -29.41
CA LEU A 114 -10.74 31.82 -29.82
C LEU A 114 -10.04 32.55 -28.66
N ASN A 115 -8.82 33.02 -28.92
CA ASN A 115 -8.03 33.79 -27.96
C ASN A 115 -8.60 35.20 -27.75
N PRO A 116 -8.65 35.70 -26.50
CA PRO A 116 -9.11 37.06 -26.24
C PRO A 116 -8.17 38.11 -26.87
N VAL A 117 -8.77 39.16 -27.42
CA VAL A 117 -8.05 40.20 -28.19
C VAL A 117 -7.53 41.29 -27.26
N LYS A 118 -8.26 41.63 -26.19
CA LYS A 118 -7.88 42.75 -25.30
C LYS A 118 -6.70 42.40 -24.40
N LEU A 119 -5.84 43.38 -24.18
CA LEU A 119 -4.71 43.28 -23.25
C LEU A 119 -5.19 42.96 -21.82
N GLY A 120 -6.27 43.61 -21.34
CA GLY A 120 -6.84 43.33 -20.01
C GLY A 120 -7.33 41.89 -19.86
N SER A 121 -8.05 41.37 -20.86
CA SER A 121 -8.52 39.97 -20.89
C SER A 121 -7.35 38.97 -20.90
N ARG A 122 -6.25 39.29 -21.59
CA ARG A 122 -5.04 38.46 -21.62
C ARG A 122 -4.32 38.43 -20.27
N VAL A 123 -4.23 39.55 -19.58
CA VAL A 123 -3.64 39.60 -18.23
C VAL A 123 -4.44 38.75 -17.25
N ILE A 124 -5.78 38.81 -17.34
CA ILE A 124 -6.68 37.95 -16.54
C ILE A 124 -6.50 36.48 -16.92
N GLY A 125 -6.38 36.17 -18.22
CA GLY A 125 -6.07 34.81 -18.68
C GLY A 125 -4.76 34.29 -18.07
N ILE A 126 -3.68 35.05 -18.17
CA ILE A 126 -2.36 34.65 -17.64
C ILE A 126 -2.40 34.43 -16.12
N SER A 127 -3.09 35.29 -15.36
CA SER A 127 -3.18 35.13 -13.90
C SER A 127 -3.98 33.88 -13.51
N VAL A 128 -5.09 33.61 -14.21
CA VAL A 128 -5.88 32.39 -14.00
C VAL A 128 -5.12 31.14 -14.44
N ALA A 129 -4.33 31.22 -15.52
CA ALA A 129 -3.46 30.14 -15.96
C ALA A 129 -2.43 29.77 -14.88
N LEU A 130 -1.76 30.79 -14.33
CA LEU A 130 -0.78 30.60 -13.27
C LEU A 130 -1.41 30.01 -12.00
N PHE A 131 -2.60 30.50 -11.63
CA PHE A 131 -3.35 29.95 -10.51
C PHE A 131 -3.74 28.48 -10.72
N MET A 132 -4.28 28.13 -11.88
CA MET A 132 -4.68 26.76 -12.21
C MET A 132 -3.50 25.80 -12.24
N LEU A 133 -2.34 26.25 -12.73
CA LEU A 133 -1.10 25.48 -12.71
C LEU A 133 -0.69 25.12 -11.28
N ILE A 134 -0.78 26.07 -10.33
CA ILE A 134 -0.48 25.82 -8.92
C ILE A 134 -1.45 24.78 -8.35
N VAL A 135 -2.75 24.94 -8.59
CA VAL A 135 -3.77 24.00 -8.11
C VAL A 135 -3.52 22.58 -8.64
N MET A 136 -3.25 22.43 -9.94
CA MET A 136 -2.96 21.14 -10.57
C MET A 136 -1.69 20.49 -10.01
N SER A 137 -0.65 21.29 -9.77
CA SER A 137 0.59 20.82 -9.15
C SER A 137 0.36 20.31 -7.72
N THR A 138 -0.35 21.09 -6.89
CA THR A 138 -0.69 20.68 -5.52
C THR A 138 -1.60 19.45 -5.52
N TYR A 139 -2.59 19.38 -6.41
CA TYR A 139 -3.45 18.20 -6.54
C TYR A 139 -2.65 16.95 -6.89
N THR A 140 -1.73 17.05 -7.86
CA THR A 140 -0.86 15.94 -8.26
C THR A 140 0.05 15.51 -7.11
N ALA A 141 0.58 16.47 -6.33
CA ALA A 141 1.40 16.19 -5.16
C ALA A 141 0.63 15.45 -4.06
N VAL A 142 -0.59 15.89 -3.73
CA VAL A 142 -1.43 15.26 -2.70
C VAL A 142 -1.92 13.89 -3.17
N LEU A 143 -2.32 13.76 -4.43
CA LEU A 143 -2.69 12.47 -5.01
C LEU A 143 -1.51 11.48 -4.93
N THR A 144 -0.31 11.91 -5.34
CA THR A 144 0.90 11.07 -5.30
C THR A 144 1.25 10.69 -3.87
N SER A 145 1.17 11.62 -2.92
CA SER A 145 1.38 11.34 -1.50
C SER A 145 0.38 10.29 -0.98
N ASN A 146 -0.90 10.38 -1.35
CA ASN A 146 -1.91 9.39 -0.98
C ASN A 146 -1.70 8.02 -1.65
N MET A 147 -1.11 7.99 -2.85
CA MET A 147 -0.72 6.74 -3.53
C MET A 147 0.50 6.11 -2.86
N VAL A 148 1.50 6.90 -2.49
CA VAL A 148 2.70 6.42 -1.78
C VAL A 148 2.36 6.00 -0.35
N ALA A 149 1.51 6.76 0.34
CA ALA A 149 1.02 6.44 1.68
C ALA A 149 0.10 5.22 1.70
N SER A 150 -0.44 4.81 0.55
CA SER A 150 -1.07 3.49 0.39
C SER A 150 -0.03 2.38 0.28
N THR A 151 0.98 2.42 1.12
CA THR A 151 1.84 1.27 1.36
C THR A 151 0.96 0.12 1.83
N VAL A 152 1.17 -1.04 1.22
CA VAL A 152 0.56 -2.31 1.61
C VAL A 152 0.67 -2.40 3.13
N SER A 153 -0.46 -2.28 3.85
CA SER A 153 -0.49 -2.50 5.27
C SER A 153 -0.13 -3.97 5.47
N LEU A 154 1.14 -4.25 5.73
CA LEU A 154 1.58 -5.58 6.07
C LEU A 154 0.75 -5.99 7.29
N PRO A 155 0.08 -7.14 7.25
CA PRO A 155 -0.80 -7.54 8.34
C PRO A 155 -0.03 -7.67 9.66
N ILE A 156 1.29 -7.91 9.58
CA ILE A 156 2.18 -8.16 10.71
C ILE A 156 3.53 -7.45 10.53
N HIS A 157 4.00 -6.84 11.62
CA HIS A 157 5.34 -6.27 11.76
C HIS A 157 6.23 -7.15 12.65
N GLY A 158 6.74 -8.24 12.07
CA GLY A 158 7.66 -9.16 12.76
C GLY A 158 7.00 -10.08 13.80
N LEU A 159 7.82 -10.86 14.52
CA LEU A 159 7.34 -11.91 15.44
C LEU A 159 6.82 -11.40 16.79
N LYS A 160 7.26 -10.22 17.23
CA LYS A 160 6.83 -9.58 18.48
C LYS A 160 5.70 -8.57 18.28
N ASP A 161 5.01 -8.64 17.15
CA ASP A 161 3.83 -7.83 16.92
C ASP A 161 2.71 -8.22 17.91
N GLU A 162 1.92 -7.24 18.33
CA GLU A 162 0.84 -7.41 19.30
C GLU A 162 -0.17 -8.47 18.84
N LYS A 163 -0.40 -8.58 17.52
CA LYS A 163 -1.29 -9.58 16.92
C LYS A 163 -0.81 -11.03 17.10
N ILE A 164 0.50 -11.25 17.18
CA ILE A 164 1.08 -12.59 17.40
C ILE A 164 1.15 -12.90 18.89
N ILE A 165 1.56 -11.91 19.71
CA ILE A 165 1.66 -12.05 21.17
C ILE A 165 0.27 -12.26 21.80
N ASN A 166 -0.73 -11.53 21.33
CA ASN A 166 -2.12 -11.65 21.76
C ASN A 166 -2.99 -12.16 20.58
N PRO A 167 -3.01 -13.49 20.34
CA PRO A 167 -3.75 -14.07 19.23
C PRO A 167 -5.27 -13.84 19.41
N THR A 168 -5.91 -13.34 18.36
CA THR A 168 -7.37 -13.18 18.26
C THR A 168 -7.94 -14.23 17.30
N ALA A 169 -9.17 -14.67 17.52
CA ALA A 169 -9.80 -15.72 16.68
C ALA A 169 -9.90 -15.37 15.18
N SER A 170 -9.86 -14.07 14.84
CA SER A 170 -9.85 -13.58 13.45
C SER A 170 -8.52 -13.83 12.73
N PHE A 171 -7.41 -13.93 13.45
CA PHE A 171 -6.07 -14.07 12.89
C PHE A 171 -5.47 -15.42 13.27
N LYS A 172 -5.61 -16.40 12.37
CA LYS A 172 -5.11 -17.77 12.57
C LYS A 172 -3.69 -17.90 12.04
N PHE A 173 -2.83 -18.54 12.81
CA PHE A 173 -1.45 -18.85 12.44
C PHE A 173 -1.00 -20.10 13.21
N GLY A 174 0.01 -20.77 12.67
CA GLY A 174 0.56 -22.00 13.23
C GLY A 174 1.88 -22.34 12.56
N THR A 175 2.55 -23.36 13.08
CA THR A 175 3.78 -23.90 12.52
C THR A 175 3.66 -25.40 12.30
N GLN A 176 4.71 -26.00 11.74
CA GLN A 176 4.78 -27.45 11.57
C GLN A 176 5.12 -28.14 12.90
N LEU A 177 4.36 -29.17 13.25
CA LEU A 177 4.58 -30.00 14.44
C LEU A 177 5.96 -30.67 14.42
N ASN A 178 6.51 -30.91 15.61
CA ASN A 178 7.79 -31.60 15.83
C ASN A 178 9.00 -30.96 15.15
N THR A 179 8.94 -29.66 14.86
CA THR A 179 10.06 -28.88 14.33
C THR A 179 10.69 -28.02 15.41
N GLY A 180 11.97 -27.65 15.22
CA GLY A 180 12.65 -26.71 16.13
C GLY A 180 12.03 -25.31 16.13
N TYR A 181 11.18 -24.99 15.14
CA TYR A 181 10.41 -23.74 15.11
C TYR A 181 9.32 -23.70 16.17
N VAL A 182 8.71 -24.83 16.52
CA VAL A 182 7.73 -24.89 17.63
C VAL A 182 8.42 -24.65 18.97
N GLU A 183 9.62 -25.18 19.15
CA GLU A 183 10.44 -25.02 20.35
C GLU A 183 10.89 -23.56 20.57
N TYR A 184 11.01 -22.77 19.49
CA TYR A 184 11.30 -21.33 19.60
C TYR A 184 10.21 -20.58 20.37
N PHE A 185 8.94 -20.95 20.18
CA PHE A 185 7.80 -20.34 20.87
C PHE A 185 7.52 -20.96 22.24
N ASP A 186 8.38 -21.84 22.75
CA ASP A 186 8.18 -22.45 24.05
C ASP A 186 8.20 -21.36 25.15
N PRO A 187 7.17 -21.28 26.02
CA PRO A 187 7.13 -20.33 27.13
C PRO A 187 8.33 -20.44 28.09
N LYS A 188 9.05 -21.57 28.11
CA LYS A 188 10.30 -21.73 28.87
C LYS A 188 11.42 -20.79 28.42
N ARG A 189 11.44 -20.39 27.13
CA ARG A 189 12.46 -19.51 26.56
C ARG A 189 12.09 -18.03 26.68
N ASP A 190 10.86 -17.67 26.31
CA ASP A 190 10.33 -16.31 26.44
C ASP A 190 8.87 -16.37 26.94
N PRO A 191 8.58 -15.84 28.14
CA PRO A 191 7.22 -15.83 28.70
C PRO A 191 6.20 -15.09 27.82
N SER A 192 6.64 -14.16 26.98
CA SER A 192 5.79 -13.35 26.11
C SER A 192 5.00 -14.21 25.12
N PHE A 193 5.56 -15.36 24.71
CA PHE A 193 4.93 -16.27 23.75
C PHE A 193 3.99 -17.30 24.38
N GLN A 194 3.73 -17.25 25.70
CA GLN A 194 2.88 -18.25 26.35
C GLN A 194 1.48 -18.36 25.72
N LYS A 195 0.85 -17.22 25.42
CA LYS A 195 -0.48 -17.19 24.77
C LYS A 195 -0.40 -17.67 23.32
N THR A 196 0.62 -17.22 22.60
CA THR A 196 0.94 -17.61 21.23
C THR A 196 1.11 -19.13 21.11
N PHE A 197 1.88 -19.75 22.01
CA PHE A 197 2.15 -21.18 22.04
C PHE A 197 0.87 -22.01 22.24
N LEU A 198 0.03 -21.60 23.20
CA LEU A 198 -1.25 -22.26 23.46
C LEU A 198 -2.21 -22.16 22.26
N PHE A 199 -2.19 -21.04 21.56
CA PHE A 199 -2.98 -20.85 20.35
C PHE A 199 -2.45 -21.72 19.20
N MET A 200 -1.14 -21.67 18.95
CA MET A 200 -0.47 -22.46 17.90
C MET A 200 -0.69 -23.96 18.08
N LYS A 201 -0.68 -24.46 19.32
CA LYS A 201 -0.93 -25.89 19.61
C LYS A 201 -2.24 -26.42 19.01
N ARG A 202 -3.25 -25.55 18.81
CA ARG A 202 -4.55 -25.92 18.21
C ARG A 202 -4.56 -25.88 16.68
N TYR A 203 -3.64 -25.14 16.06
CA TYR A 203 -3.62 -24.85 14.62
C TYR A 203 -2.31 -25.28 13.93
N ASN A 204 -1.49 -26.10 14.60
CA ASN A 204 -0.26 -26.61 14.01
C ASN A 204 -0.54 -27.73 13.01
N TYR A 205 0.24 -27.75 11.93
CA TYR A 205 0.12 -28.72 10.85
C TYR A 205 1.18 -29.83 10.97
N ALA A 206 0.86 -31.06 10.58
CA ALA A 206 1.84 -32.14 10.52
C ALA A 206 2.73 -32.03 9.27
N ASP A 207 2.14 -31.65 8.14
CA ASP A 207 2.80 -31.57 6.84
C ASP A 207 2.79 -30.15 6.26
N THR A 208 3.92 -29.76 5.67
CA THR A 208 4.12 -28.44 5.06
C THR A 208 3.26 -28.27 3.81
N SER A 209 3.03 -29.34 3.04
CA SER A 209 2.24 -29.26 1.80
C SER A 209 0.77 -28.97 2.10
N GLN A 210 0.23 -29.49 3.20
CA GLN A 210 -1.11 -29.14 3.68
C GLN A 210 -1.18 -27.68 4.11
N ALA A 211 -0.21 -27.22 4.92
CA ALA A 211 -0.16 -25.82 5.37
C ALA A 211 -0.13 -24.84 4.19
N ILE A 212 0.62 -25.14 3.12
CA ILE A 212 0.67 -24.28 1.92
C ILE A 212 -0.66 -24.28 1.16
N ARG A 213 -1.36 -25.42 1.08
CA ARG A 213 -2.67 -25.50 0.42
C ARG A 213 -3.72 -24.68 1.16
N ASP A 214 -3.78 -24.84 2.48
CA ASP A 214 -4.73 -24.12 3.33
C ASP A 214 -4.42 -22.61 3.31
N LEU A 215 -3.14 -22.24 3.31
CA LEU A 215 -2.72 -20.84 3.18
C LEU A 215 -3.15 -20.25 1.82
N LYS A 216 -3.12 -21.03 0.73
CA LYS A 216 -3.60 -20.57 -0.59
C LYS A 216 -5.12 -20.46 -0.69
N SER A 217 -5.87 -21.27 0.05
CA SER A 217 -7.34 -21.22 0.04
C SER A 217 -7.92 -20.08 0.88
N GLY A 218 -7.12 -19.46 1.75
CA GLY A 218 -7.57 -18.46 2.72
C GLY A 218 -8.19 -19.09 3.97
#